data_AF-A0A256ZJP3-F1
#
_entry.id   AF-A0A256ZJP3-F1
#
_cell.length_a   1.000
_cell.length_b   1.000
_cell.length_c   1.000
_cell.angle_alpha   90.00
_cell.angle_beta   90.00
_cell.angle_gamma   90.00
#
_symmetry.space_group_name_H-M   'P 1'
#
loop_
_entity.id
_entity.type
_entity.pdbx_description
1 polymer ?
#
loop_
_entity_poly.entity_id
_entity_poly.type
_entity_poly.pdbx_seq_one_letter_code
_entity_poly.pdbx_strand_id
1 'polypeptide(L)'
;MRVRAKIEVELAYRASEGELEKTTSLRCYFCGGRLRRTRTTYYSPLGIIVRDVPAFECEQCGEVYFDAETSRKLDALVKNTAKIMEEEEDRLAAAFRSYEQA
;
A
#
# COMPACT_ATOMS: atom_id res chain seq x y z
N MET A 1 -26.42 -9.65 17.10
CA MET A 1 -26.14 -8.58 16.12
C MET A 1 -24.77 -8.84 15.51
N ARG A 2 -24.63 -8.99 14.19
CA ARG A 2 -23.30 -9.22 13.60
C ARG A 2 -22.52 -7.91 13.53
N VAL A 3 -21.67 -7.67 14.51
CA VAL A 3 -20.73 -6.55 14.46
C VAL A 3 -19.59 -6.93 13.51
N ARG A 4 -19.38 -6.12 12.48
CA ARG A 4 -18.20 -6.19 11.60
C ARG A 4 -17.39 -4.94 11.82
N ALA A 5 -16.22 -5.07 12.44
CA ALA A 5 -15.24 -4.00 12.46
C ALA A 5 -14.48 -4.04 11.13
N LYS A 6 -14.26 -2.87 10.52
CA LYS A 6 -13.40 -2.72 9.35
C LYS A 6 -12.29 -1.76 9.76
N ILE A 7 -11.06 -2.25 9.78
CA ILE A 7 -9.88 -1.45 10.13
C ILE A 7 -9.28 -0.95 8.82
N GLU A 8 -9.14 0.37 8.68
CA GLU A 8 -8.43 0.99 7.57
C GLU A 8 -7.17 1.64 8.12
N VAL A 9 -6.02 1.31 7.54
CA VAL A 9 -4.71 1.78 8.01
C VAL A 9 -4.07 2.62 6.92
N GLU A 10 -3.77 3.87 7.26
CA GLU A 10 -3.04 4.81 6.41
C GLU A 10 -1.58 4.91 6.86
N LEU A 11 -0.65 4.65 5.95
CA LEU A 11 0.79 4.69 6.20
C LEU A 11 1.46 5.73 5.30
N ALA A 12 2.37 6.51 5.86
CA ALA A 12 3.23 7.40 5.08
C ALA A 12 4.53 6.66 4.69
N TYR A 13 4.82 6.55 3.39
CA TYR A 13 6.05 5.91 2.92
C TYR A 13 7.26 6.81 3.16
N ARG A 14 8.23 6.32 3.93
CA ARG A 14 9.50 7.03 4.16
C ARG A 14 10.52 6.61 3.10
N ALA A 15 10.47 7.27 1.94
CA ALA A 15 11.48 7.09 0.89
C ALA A 15 12.85 7.60 1.36
N SER A 16 13.91 6.86 1.05
CA SER A 16 15.28 7.36 1.15
C SER A 16 15.59 8.36 0.03
N GLU A 17 16.58 9.23 0.20
CA GLU A 17 17.02 10.18 -0.84
C GLU A 17 17.37 9.47 -2.15
N GLY A 18 18.05 8.31 -2.07
CA GLY A 18 18.36 7.49 -3.25
C GLY A 18 17.11 6.93 -3.96
N GLU A 19 16.01 6.74 -3.25
CA GLU A 19 14.71 6.40 -3.85
C GLU A 19 13.95 7.62 -4.37
N LEU A 20 14.40 8.85 -4.16
CA LEU A 20 13.75 10.02 -4.74
C LEU A 20 14.46 10.49 -6.01
N GLU A 21 15.74 10.17 -6.17
CA GLU A 21 16.56 10.63 -7.30
C GLU A 21 16.67 9.63 -8.47
N LYS A 22 16.16 8.40 -8.30
CA LYS A 22 16.22 7.36 -9.35
C LYS A 22 15.53 7.82 -10.65
N THR A 23 16.29 7.89 -11.74
CA THR A 23 15.74 8.08 -13.09
C THR A 23 15.65 6.75 -13.82
N THR A 24 14.64 6.54 -14.67
CA THR A 24 14.56 5.34 -15.52
C THR A 24 14.59 5.73 -17.00
N SER A 25 15.31 4.94 -17.80
CA SER A 25 15.26 5.00 -19.27
C SER A 25 14.28 3.99 -19.86
N LEU A 26 13.62 3.18 -19.00
CA LEU A 26 12.60 2.24 -19.42
C LEU A 26 11.38 2.97 -19.97
N ARG A 27 10.70 2.31 -20.91
CA ARG A 27 9.43 2.76 -21.47
C ARG A 27 8.28 1.96 -20.89
N CYS A 28 7.09 2.54 -20.96
CA CYS A 28 5.86 1.87 -20.59
C CYS A 28 5.71 0.57 -21.38
N TYR A 29 5.49 -0.54 -20.67
CA TYR A 29 5.31 -1.84 -21.30
C TYR A 29 3.99 -1.93 -22.08
N PHE A 30 2.99 -1.14 -21.67
CA PHE A 30 1.66 -1.15 -22.28
C PHE A 30 1.59 -0.34 -23.58
N CYS A 31 2.13 0.90 -23.59
CA CYS A 31 2.00 1.81 -24.74
C CYS A 31 3.33 2.26 -25.37
N GLY A 32 4.48 1.92 -24.78
CA GLY A 32 5.80 2.36 -25.24
C GLY A 32 6.17 3.80 -24.89
N GLY A 33 5.31 4.51 -24.15
CA GLY A 33 5.51 5.90 -23.72
C GLY A 33 6.66 6.08 -22.72
N ARG A 34 7.08 7.33 -22.51
CA ARG A 34 8.11 7.68 -21.52
C ARG A 34 7.54 7.53 -20.10
N LEU A 35 8.39 6.99 -19.22
CA LEU A 35 8.11 6.92 -17.79
C LEU A 35 8.76 8.11 -17.07
N ARG A 36 8.00 8.75 -16.19
CA ARG A 36 8.45 9.85 -15.35
C ARG A 36 8.36 9.44 -13.88
N ARG A 37 9.34 9.84 -13.07
CA ARG A 37 9.28 9.63 -11.62
C ARG A 37 8.17 10.49 -11.01
N THR A 38 7.34 9.89 -10.19
CA THR A 38 6.23 10.52 -9.47
C THR A 38 6.11 9.96 -8.05
N ARG A 39 5.21 10.53 -7.25
CA ARG A 39 4.78 9.97 -5.97
C ARG A 39 3.30 9.65 -6.07
N THR A 40 2.93 8.46 -5.64
CA THR A 40 1.55 7.98 -5.75
C THR A 40 1.09 7.28 -4.47
N THR A 41 -0.22 7.03 -4.38
CA THR A 41 -0.82 6.27 -3.30
C THR A 41 -1.00 4.82 -3.75
N TYR A 42 -0.44 3.90 -2.98
CA TYR A 42 -0.63 2.47 -3.17
C TYR A 42 -1.82 1.98 -2.35
N TYR A 43 -2.74 1.28 -3.02
CA TYR A 43 -3.92 0.68 -2.41
C TYR A 43 -3.76 -0.84 -2.37
N SER A 44 -3.68 -1.39 -1.17
CA SER A 44 -3.65 -2.84 -0.97
C SER A 44 -5.07 -3.42 -0.98
N PRO A 45 -5.29 -4.62 -1.56
CA PRO A 45 -6.57 -5.32 -1.46
C PRO A 45 -6.98 -5.66 -0.02
N LEU A 46 -6.05 -5.57 0.94
CA LEU A 46 -6.29 -5.80 2.37
C LEU A 46 -6.77 -4.55 3.13
N GLY A 47 -7.12 -3.45 2.44
CA GLY A 47 -7.58 -2.22 3.10
C GLY A 47 -6.46 -1.35 3.68
N ILE A 48 -5.22 -1.58 3.25
CA ILE A 48 -4.04 -0.80 3.66
C ILE A 48 -3.74 0.24 2.58
N ILE A 49 -3.68 1.50 2.98
CA ILE A 49 -3.41 2.64 2.10
C ILE A 49 -2.02 3.17 2.43
N VAL A 50 -1.11 3.16 1.45
CA VAL A 50 0.25 3.70 1.63
C VAL A 50 0.41 4.93 0.75
N ARG A 51 0.59 6.10 1.36
CA ARG A 51 0.76 7.38 0.67
C ARG A 51 2.22 7.69 0.39
N ASP A 52 2.44 8.59 -0.58
CA ASP A 52 3.74 9.16 -0.91
C ASP A 52 4.80 8.16 -1.39
N VAL A 53 4.34 7.07 -2.02
CA VAL A 53 5.19 6.00 -2.53
C VAL A 53 5.88 6.44 -3.82
N PRO A 54 7.21 6.33 -3.93
CA PRO A 54 7.94 6.65 -5.16
C PRO A 54 7.58 5.66 -6.26
N ALA A 55 7.17 6.16 -7.41
CA ALA A 55 6.76 5.35 -8.55
C ALA A 55 7.20 5.98 -9.87
N PHE A 56 6.98 5.26 -10.96
CA PHE A 56 7.16 5.73 -12.32
C PHE A 56 5.82 5.68 -13.04
N GLU A 57 5.32 6.85 -13.45
CA GLU A 57 4.06 6.96 -14.17
C GLU A 57 4.33 7.23 -15.65
N CYS A 58 3.56 6.57 -16.52
CA CYS A 58 3.61 6.83 -17.95
C CYS A 58 2.91 8.14 -18.28
N GLU A 59 3.64 9.06 -18.92
CA GLU A 59 3.12 10.38 -19.31
C GLU A 59 2.03 10.32 -20.39
N GLN A 60 1.77 9.15 -20.99
CA GLN A 60 0.78 8.98 -22.06
C GLN A 60 -0.48 8.22 -21.63
N CYS A 61 -0.33 7.10 -20.91
CA CYS A 61 -1.47 6.25 -20.53
C CYS A 61 -1.76 6.22 -19.04
N GLY A 62 -0.92 6.85 -18.20
CA GLY A 62 -1.09 6.88 -16.74
C GLY A 62 -0.73 5.58 -16.02
N GLU A 63 -0.10 4.62 -16.70
CA GLU A 63 0.31 3.36 -16.07
C GLU A 63 1.41 3.61 -15.02
N VAL A 64 1.30 2.95 -13.87
CA VAL A 64 2.19 3.16 -12.73
C VAL A 64 3.05 1.94 -12.47
N TYR A 65 4.36 2.15 -12.39
CA TYR A 65 5.35 1.13 -12.12
C TYR A 65 6.11 1.42 -10.83
N PHE A 66 6.33 0.39 -10.02
CA PHE A 66 7.17 0.45 -8.84
C PHE A 66 8.48 -0.30 -9.10
N ASP A 67 9.60 0.24 -8.62
CA ASP A 67 10.87 -0.48 -8.72
C ASP A 67 10.94 -1.65 -7.73
N ALA A 68 11.85 -2.60 -8.00
CA ALA A 68 11.97 -3.82 -7.20
C ALA A 68 12.31 -3.58 -5.72
N GLU A 69 12.92 -2.45 -5.37
CA GLU A 69 13.18 -2.10 -3.96
C GLU A 69 11.90 -1.59 -3.30
N THR A 70 11.20 -0.68 -3.97
CA THR A 70 9.93 -0.10 -3.52
C THR A 70 8.88 -1.20 -3.35
N SER A 71 8.72 -2.09 -4.33
CA SER A 71 7.79 -3.22 -4.24
C SER A 71 8.07 -4.12 -3.05
N ARG A 72 9.35 -4.46 -2.79
CA ARG A 72 9.72 -5.28 -1.62
C ARG A 72 9.36 -4.60 -0.29
N LYS A 73 9.53 -3.28 -0.20
CA LYS A 73 9.14 -2.51 1.00
C LYS A 73 7.62 -2.45 1.16
N LEU A 74 6.87 -2.23 0.07
CA LEU A 74 5.41 -2.26 0.09
C LEU A 74 4.89 -3.62 0.55
N ASP A 75 5.42 -4.72 0.00
CA ASP A 75 5.02 -6.08 0.38
C ASP A 75 5.28 -6.34 1.86
N ALA A 76 6.45 -5.92 2.37
CA ALA A 76 6.78 -6.06 3.78
C ALA A 76 5.86 -5.23 4.69
N LEU A 77 5.56 -3.99 4.31
CA LEU A 77 4.62 -3.11 5.02
C LEU A 77 3.24 -3.74 5.07
N VAL A 78 2.69 -4.12 3.90
CA VAL A 78 1.37 -4.73 3.79
C VAL A 78 1.29 -6.00 4.62
N LYS A 79 2.30 -6.88 4.53
CA LYS A 79 2.32 -8.15 5.28
C LYS A 79 2.36 -7.94 6.79
N ASN A 80 3.15 -6.99 7.29
CA ASN A 80 3.25 -6.73 8.72
C ASN A 80 1.98 -6.06 9.25
N THR A 81 1.43 -5.09 8.52
CA THR A 81 0.19 -4.41 8.90
C THR A 81 -1.01 -5.36 8.85
N ALA A 82 -1.09 -6.25 7.85
CA ALA A 82 -2.16 -7.24 7.77
C ALA A 82 -2.20 -8.17 8.99
N LYS A 83 -1.04 -8.60 9.50
CA LYS A 83 -0.98 -9.40 10.73
C LYS A 83 -1.53 -8.66 11.94
N ILE A 84 -1.14 -7.40 12.09
CA ILE A 84 -1.61 -6.55 13.19
C ILE A 84 -3.13 -6.36 13.10
N MET A 85 -3.64 -6.07 11.90
CA MET A 85 -5.07 -5.94 11.65
C MET A 85 -5.84 -7.22 12.00
N GLU A 86 -5.35 -8.38 11.60
CA GLU A 86 -5.96 -9.69 11.92
C GLU A 86 -6.02 -9.92 13.44
N GLU A 87 -4.92 -9.66 14.16
CA GLU A 87 -4.86 -9.77 15.62
C GLU A 87 -5.82 -8.79 16.33
N GLU A 88 -5.94 -7.56 15.83
CA GLU A 88 -6.88 -6.57 16.37
C GLU A 88 -8.34 -6.90 16.05
N GLU A 89 -8.63 -7.40 14.84
CA GLU A 89 -9.97 -7.86 14.46
C GLU A 89 -10.43 -9.00 15.36
N ASP A 90 -9.56 -9.97 15.65
CA ASP A 90 -9.84 -11.07 16.57
C ASP A 90 -10.11 -10.57 18.00
N ARG A 91 -9.32 -9.60 18.48
CA ARG A 91 -9.53 -8.97 19.79
C ARG A 91 -10.86 -8.23 19.87
N LEU A 92 -11.19 -7.43 18.84
CA LEU A 92 -12.50 -6.75 18.77
C LEU A 92 -13.64 -7.77 18.73
N ALA A 93 -13.53 -8.81 17.91
CA ALA A 93 -14.54 -9.86 17.81
C ALA A 93 -14.73 -10.61 19.13
N ALA A 94 -13.67 -10.84 19.91
CA ALA A 94 -13.77 -11.40 21.25
C ALA A 94 -14.49 -10.46 22.23
N ALA A 95 -14.15 -9.17 22.22
CA ALA A 95 -14.79 -8.17 23.08
C ALA A 95 -16.29 -8.02 22.77
N PHE A 96 -16.68 -7.95 21.49
CA PHE A 96 -18.11 -7.87 21.13
C PHE A 96 -18.90 -9.10 21.56
N ARG A 97 -18.31 -10.31 21.50
CA ARG A 97 -18.95 -11.54 21.99
C ARG A 97 -19.22 -11.50 23.50
N SER A 98 -18.35 -10.89 24.31
CA SER A 98 -18.59 -10.79 25.75
C SER A 98 -19.70 -9.79 26.10
N TYR A 99 -19.91 -8.75 25.29
CA TYR A 99 -21.04 -7.82 25.47
C TYR A 99 -22.39 -8.40 25.07
N GLU A 100 -22.46 -9.38 24.14
CA GLU A 100 -23.73 -10.05 23.80
C GLU A 100 -24.18 -11.08 24.83
N GLN A 101 -23.29 -11.52 25.73
CA GLN A 101 -23.58 -12.53 26.77
C GLN A 101 -23.87 -11.93 28.15
N ALA A 102 -23.81 -10.60 28.30
CA ALA A 102 -24.15 -9.86 29.51
C ALA A 102 -25.52 -9.19 29.37
#